data_AF-A0A1F5P4H3-F1
#
_entry.id   AF-A0A1F5P4H3-F1
#
_cell.length_a   1.000
_cell.length_b   1.000
_cell.length_c   1.000
_cell.angle_alpha   90.00
_cell.angle_beta   90.00
_cell.angle_gamma   90.00
#
_symmetry.space_group_name_H-M   'P 1'
#
loop_
_entity.id
_entity.type
_entity.pdbx_description
1 polymer ?
#
loop_
_entity_poly.entity_id
_entity_poly.type
_entity_poly.pdbx_seq_one_letter_code
_entity_poly.pdbx_strand_id
1 'polypeptide(L)' 'MKFPPKPKTPYIFKTPQDKQILKKLNNLAEKTSKKDEPLVKFLYTQLEDDWRTPLEQYIDKLLK' A
#
# COMPACT_ATOMS: atom_id res chain seq x y z
N MET A 1 14.52 6.58 -2.18
CA MET A 1 13.56 5.60 -2.75
C MET A 1 12.44 6.36 -3.42
N LYS A 2 11.85 5.83 -4.50
CA LYS A 2 10.79 6.52 -5.25
C LYS A 2 9.43 6.00 -4.77
N PHE A 3 8.85 6.69 -3.80
CA PHE A 3 7.44 6.54 -3.42
C PHE A 3 6.61 7.58 -4.17
N PRO A 4 5.33 7.30 -4.49
CA PRO A 4 4.65 6.00 -4.35
C PRO A 4 5.26 4.92 -5.27
N PRO A 5 5.15 3.62 -4.92
CA PRO A 5 5.52 2.54 -5.82
C PRO A 5 4.67 2.61 -7.09
N LYS A 6 5.23 2.14 -8.21
CA LYS A 6 4.43 1.93 -9.43
C LYS A 6 3.38 0.86 -9.12
N PRO A 7 2.09 1.20 -9.18
CA PRO A 7 1.06 0.23 -8.85
C PRO A 7 0.91 -0.80 -9.98
N LYS A 8 0.45 -2.00 -9.67
CA LYS A 8 0.19 -3.04 -10.68
C LYS A 8 -1.10 -2.77 -11.43
N THR A 9 -2.08 -2.21 -10.74
CA THR A 9 -3.36 -1.75 -11.30
C THR A 9 -3.62 -0.29 -10.92
N PRO A 10 -4.54 0.44 -11.56
CA PRO A 10 -4.81 1.82 -11.21
C PRO A 10 -5.20 1.97 -9.74
N TYR A 11 -4.66 3.00 -9.08
CA TYR A 11 -5.19 3.37 -7.76
C TYR A 11 -6.60 3.91 -7.91
N ILE A 12 -7.49 3.43 -7.05
CA ILE A 12 -8.88 3.85 -7.05
C ILE A 12 -9.14 4.72 -5.83
N PHE A 13 -9.52 5.96 -6.09
CA PHE A 13 -9.94 6.92 -5.07
C PHE A 13 -11.46 7.16 -5.16
N LYS A 14 -12.28 6.15 -4.82
CA LYS A 14 -13.75 6.26 -4.88
C LYS A 14 -14.28 7.24 -3.85
N THR A 15 -13.56 7.38 -2.73
CA THR A 15 -13.97 8.20 -1.60
C THR A 15 -12.92 9.26 -1.25
N PRO A 16 -13.33 10.35 -0.57
CA PRO A 16 -12.38 11.29 0.03
C PRO A 16 -11.43 10.61 1.03
N GLN A 17 -11.86 9.52 1.66
CA GLN A 17 -11.06 8.74 2.60
C GLN A 17 -9.85 8.09 1.92
N ASP A 18 -9.99 7.59 0.70
CA ASP A 18 -8.88 6.98 -0.06
C ASP A 18 -7.75 8.00 -0.32
N LYS A 19 -8.13 9.24 -0.61
CA LYS A 19 -7.17 10.36 -0.77
C LYS A 19 -6.47 10.68 0.55
N GLN A 20 -7.19 10.61 1.67
CA GLN A 20 -6.57 10.78 2.99
C GLN A 20 -5.62 9.63 3.34
N ILE A 21 -5.97 8.39 2.99
CA ILE A 21 -5.11 7.21 3.17
C ILE A 21 -3.82 7.40 2.36
N LEU A 22 -3.90 7.78 1.09
CA LEU A 22 -2.72 8.09 0.28
C LEU A 22 -1.81 9.15 0.94
N LYS A 23 -2.40 10.24 1.44
CA LYS A 23 -1.63 11.29 2.14
C LYS A 23 -0.93 10.74 3.39
N LYS A 24 -1.60 9.91 4.18
CA LYS A 24 -1.01 9.24 5.35
C LYS A 24 0.11 8.29 4.94
N LEU A 25 -0.04 7.54 3.86
CA LEU A 25 0.99 6.63 3.35
C LEU A 25 2.22 7.37 2.83
N ASN A 26 2.05 8.49 2.13
CA ASN A 26 3.19 9.32 1.71
C ASN A 26 3.97 9.84 2.94
N ASN A 27 3.27 10.37 3.94
CA ASN A 27 3.90 10.82 5.19
C ASN A 27 4.59 9.67 5.94
N LEU A 28 4.00 8.47 5.92
CA LEU A 28 4.59 7.29 6.53
C LEU A 28 5.87 6.88 5.77
N ALA A 29 5.83 6.85 4.43
CA ALA A 29 6.95 6.49 3.59
C ALA A 29 8.16 7.40 3.78
N GLU A 30 7.95 8.70 3.98
CA GLU A 30 9.01 9.67 4.29
C GLU A 30 9.70 9.40 5.64
N LYS A 31 8.94 8.88 6.62
CA LYS A 31 9.42 8.60 7.98
C LYS A 31 9.89 7.15 8.16
N THR A 32 9.71 6.31 7.15
CA THR A 32 9.91 4.86 7.26
C THR A 32 11.37 4.48 7.08
N SER A 33 11.84 3.61 7.97
CA SER A 33 13.15 2.97 7.85
C SER A 33 13.13 1.88 6.78
N LYS A 34 14.30 1.49 6.23
CA LYS A 34 14.40 0.38 5.25
C LYS A 34 13.77 -0.94 5.73
N LYS A 35 13.66 -1.14 7.05
CA LYS A 35 13.03 -2.33 7.66
C LYS A 35 11.52 -2.38 7.47
N ASP A 36 10.83 -1.24 7.49
CA ASP A 36 9.35 -1.18 7.38
C ASP A 36 8.89 -0.88 5.95
N GLU A 37 9.83 -0.76 5.01
CA GLU A 37 9.55 -0.57 3.58
C GLU A 37 8.61 -1.65 2.99
N PRO A 38 8.74 -2.96 3.32
CA PRO A 38 7.82 -3.97 2.80
C PRO A 38 6.38 -3.74 3.27
N LEU A 39 6.20 -3.29 4.51
CA LEU A 39 4.89 -2.97 5.07
C LEU A 39 4.28 -1.77 4.37
N VAL A 40 5.06 -0.69 4.18
CA VAL A 40 4.57 0.50 3.47
C VAL A 40 4.18 0.16 2.03
N LYS A 41 4.98 -0.62 1.31
CA LYS A 41 4.64 -1.10 -0.04
C LYS A 41 3.35 -1.92 -0.05
N PHE A 42 3.17 -2.83 0.92
CA PHE A 42 1.94 -3.58 1.07
C PHE A 42 0.74 -2.65 1.26
N LEU A 43 0.85 -1.64 2.11
CA LEU A 43 -0.24 -0.67 2.31
C LEU A 43 -0.61 0.11 1.05
N TYR A 44 0.36 0.42 0.17
CA TYR A 44 0.04 1.03 -1.14
C TYR A 44 -0.79 0.10 -2.04
N THR A 45 -0.57 -1.22 -1.98
CA THR A 45 -1.40 -2.17 -2.75
C THR A 45 -2.87 -2.16 -2.32
N GLN A 46 -3.19 -1.63 -1.13
CA GLN A 46 -4.56 -1.52 -0.66
C GLN A 46 -5.35 -0.37 -1.31
N LEU A 47 -4.65 0.50 -2.06
CA LEU A 47 -5.26 1.55 -2.88
C LEU A 47 -5.53 1.10 -4.32
N GLU A 48 -5.04 -0.08 -4.70
CA GLU A 48 -5.25 -0.67 -6.03
C GLU A 48 -6.66 -1.25 -6.18
N ASP A 49 -7.16 -1.38 -7.42
CA ASP A 49 -8.48 -1.99 -7.68
C ASP A 49 -8.52 -3.44 -7.18
N ASP A 50 -7.48 -4.20 -7.52
CA ASP A 50 -7.32 -5.59 -7.16
C ASP A 50 -6.55 -5.75 -5.84
N TRP A 51 -6.85 -4.93 -4.83
CA TRP A 51 -6.18 -5.00 -3.52
C TRP A 51 -6.41 -6.31 -2.76
N ARG A 52 -7.42 -7.09 -3.15
CA ARG A 52 -7.76 -8.37 -2.52
C ARG A 52 -6.69 -9.43 -2.78
N THR A 53 -6.16 -9.51 -4.00
CA THR A 53 -5.09 -10.45 -4.37
C THR A 53 -3.82 -10.29 -3.51
N PRO A 54 -3.20 -9.10 -3.38
CA PRO A 54 -2.03 -8.92 -2.53
C PRO A 54 -2.36 -9.09 -1.04
N LEU A 55 -3.59 -8.81 -0.61
CA LEU A 55 -4.03 -9.07 0.77
C LEU A 55 -4.11 -10.57 1.07
N GLU A 56 -4.76 -11.36 0.22
CA GLU A 56 -4.86 -12.82 0.36
C GLU A 56 -3.47 -13.46 0.40
N GLN A 57 -2.59 -13.09 -0.54
CA GLN A 57 -1.20 -13.54 -0.55
C GLN A 57 -0.40 -13.15 0.70
N TYR A 58 -0.73 -12.02 1.32
CA TYR A 58 -0.09 -11.59 2.56
C TYR A 58 -0.60 -12.42 3.75
N ILE A 59 -1.91 -12.67 3.83
CA ILE A 59 -2.53 -13.51 4.85
C ILE A 59 -1.99 -14.96 4.75
N ASP A 60 -1.94 -15.54 3.55
CA ASP A 60 -1.40 -16.88 3.32
C ASP A 60 0.05 -17.05 3.79
N LYS A 61 0.85 -15.99 3.73
CA LYS A 61 2.23 -15.99 4.24
C LYS A 61 2.30 -15.96 5.75
N LEU A 62 1.30 -15.40 6.42
CA LEU A 62 1.24 -15.34 7.89
C LEU A 62 0.68 -16.61 8.51
N LEU A 63 -0.15 -17.36 7.75
CA LEU A 63 -0.73 -18.63 8.17
C LEU A 63 0.19 -19.84 7.91
N LYS A 64 1.34 -19.63 7.27
CA LYS A 64 2.39 -20.64 7.02
C LYS A 64 3.52 -20.51 8.04
#